data_AF-A0AAP8D3V6-F1
#
_entry.id   AF-A0AAP8D3V6-F1
#
_cell.length_a   1.000
_cell.length_b   1.000
_cell.length_c   1.000
_cell.angle_alpha   90.00
_cell.angle_beta   90.00
_cell.angle_gamma   90.00
#
_symmetry.space_group_name_H-M   'P 1'
#
loop_
_entity.id
_entity.type
_entity.pdbx_description
1 polymer ?
#
loop_
_entity_poly.entity_id
_entity_poly.type
_entity_poly.pdbx_seq_one_letter_code
_entity_poly.pdbx_strand_id
1 'polypeptide(L)'
;MSGTTKVFDSQNLTDQEIRNFAQQLAGDVPLVQKAPNVWLADLGGGQTVTLRSVSSSQATTAARWTIDLRGSAQLQQVNSAVKQFELKFR
;
A
#
# COMPACT_ATOMS: atom_id res chain seq x y z
N MET A 1 -5.84 -14.08 -14.01
CA MET A 1 -5.00 -13.51 -12.94
C MET A 1 -5.68 -12.22 -12.50
N SER A 2 -6.18 -12.16 -11.26
CA SER A 2 -6.78 -10.94 -10.71
C SER A 2 -5.67 -9.90 -10.49
N GLY A 3 -5.63 -8.88 -11.33
CA GLY A 3 -4.58 -7.85 -11.36
C GLY A 3 -4.70 -6.84 -10.22
N THR A 4 -4.52 -7.29 -8.97
CA THR A 4 -4.60 -6.43 -7.78
C THR A 4 -3.22 -6.02 -7.25
N THR A 5 -2.15 -6.36 -7.97
CA THR A 5 -0.78 -6.02 -7.60
C THR A 5 -0.09 -5.29 -8.74
N LYS A 6 0.52 -4.15 -8.44
CA LYS A 6 1.41 -3.43 -9.35
C LYS A 6 2.81 -3.35 -8.73
N VAL A 7 3.84 -3.71 -9.50
CA VAL A 7 5.24 -3.69 -9.07
C VAL A 7 5.96 -2.55 -9.80
N PHE A 8 6.72 -1.74 -9.06
CA PHE A 8 7.51 -0.62 -9.56
C PHE A 8 9.00 -0.87 -9.33
N ASP A 9 9.81 -0.63 -10.35
CA ASP A 9 11.26 -0.47 -10.21
C ASP A 9 11.56 0.84 -9.48
N SER A 10 11.92 0.72 -8.21
CA SER A 10 12.05 1.82 -7.27
C SER A 10 13.48 2.04 -6.80
N GLN A 11 14.48 1.49 -7.51
CA GLN A 11 15.89 1.61 -7.14
C GLN A 11 16.35 3.07 -7.01
N ASN A 12 15.73 3.97 -7.76
CA ASN A 12 15.99 5.42 -7.71
C ASN A 12 15.12 6.18 -6.69
N LEU A 13 14.19 5.50 -6.01
CA LEU A 13 13.34 6.08 -4.98
C LEU A 13 13.90 5.79 -3.59
N THR A 14 14.03 6.85 -2.82
CA THR A 14 14.32 6.81 -1.39
C THR A 14 13.11 6.28 -0.61
N ASP A 15 13.36 5.73 0.58
CA ASP A 15 12.29 5.30 1.49
C ASP A 15 11.35 6.46 1.86
N GLN A 16 11.88 7.68 1.96
CA GLN A 16 11.08 8.86 2.25
C GLN A 16 10.14 9.23 1.11
N GLU A 17 10.57 9.10 -0.15
CA GLU A 17 9.68 9.32 -1.31
C GLU A 17 8.55 8.31 -1.36
N ILE A 18 8.82 7.04 -1.03
CA ILE A 18 7.79 5.99 -0.95
C ILE A 18 6.81 6.30 0.21
N ARG A 19 7.31 6.77 1.36
CA ARG A 19 6.47 7.23 2.48
C ARG A 19 5.61 8.43 2.10
N ASN A 20 6.18 9.42 1.42
CA ASN A 20 5.46 10.60 0.95
C ASN A 20 4.36 10.21 -0.05
N PHE A 21 4.65 9.27 -0.95
CA PHE A 21 3.66 8.77 -1.88
C PHE A 21 2.52 8.03 -1.17
N ALA A 22 2.83 7.21 -0.15
CA ALA A 22 1.80 6.60 0.70
C ALA A 22 0.96 7.66 1.42
N GLN A 23 1.55 8.76 1.89
CA GLN A 23 0.83 9.87 2.50
C GLN A 23 -0.07 10.60 1.49
N GLN A 24 0.38 10.81 0.25
CA GLN A 24 -0.45 11.39 -0.82
C GLN A 24 -1.69 10.54 -1.09
N LEU A 25 -1.58 9.22 -1.06
CA LEU A 25 -2.72 8.31 -1.19
C LEU A 25 -3.68 8.38 0.00
N ALA A 26 -3.19 8.72 1.19
CA ALA A 26 -3.99 8.90 2.40
C ALA A 26 -4.64 10.29 2.50
N GLY A 27 -4.23 11.25 1.65
CA GLY A 27 -4.72 12.63 1.70
C GLY A 27 -4.35 13.31 3.02
N ASP A 28 -5.33 13.98 3.63
CA ASP A 28 -5.16 14.71 4.90
C ASP A 28 -5.08 13.78 6.13
N VAL A 29 -5.38 12.48 5.97
CA VAL A 29 -5.28 11.53 7.08
C VAL A 29 -3.81 11.12 7.26
N PRO A 30 -3.21 11.36 8.43
CA PRO A 30 -1.80 11.07 8.63
C PRO A 30 -1.51 9.57 8.71
N LEU A 31 -0.40 9.15 8.13
CA LEU A 31 0.18 7.83 8.35
C LEU A 31 0.76 7.73 9.77
N VAL A 32 0.10 6.95 10.63
CA VAL A 32 0.54 6.71 12.01
C VAL A 32 1.30 5.40 12.07
N GLN A 33 2.50 5.42 12.68
CA GLN A 33 3.27 4.19 12.90
C GLN A 33 2.56 3.29 13.91
N LYS A 34 2.29 2.04 13.53
CA LYS A 34 1.63 1.03 14.39
C LYS A 34 2.58 -0.05 14.88
N ALA A 35 3.66 -0.29 14.11
CA ALA A 35 4.72 -1.22 14.46
C ALA A 35 6.04 -0.80 13.77
N PRO A 36 7.19 -1.41 14.12
CA PRO A 36 8.41 -1.23 13.35
C PRO A 36 8.15 -1.50 11.87
N ASN A 37 8.42 -0.50 11.05
CA ASN A 37 8.19 -0.51 9.62
C ASN A 37 6.74 -0.75 9.14
N VAL A 38 5.74 -0.41 9.95
CA VAL A 38 4.31 -0.45 9.56
C VAL A 38 3.62 0.86 9.92
N TRP A 39 3.07 1.53 8.92
CA TRP A 39 2.28 2.76 9.07
C TRP A 39 0.88 2.57 8.49
N LEU A 40 -0.11 3.14 9.15
CA LEU A 40 -1.52 3.03 8.80
C LEU A 40 -2.18 4.39 8.81
N ALA A 41 -2.93 4.68 7.75
CA ALA A 41 -3.95 5.72 7.71
C ALA A 41 -5.33 5.06 7.55
N ASP A 42 -6.23 5.34 8.50
CA ASP A 42 -7.63 4.91 8.46
C ASP A 42 -8.47 6.05 7.88
N LEU A 43 -8.96 5.87 6.66
CA LEU A 43 -9.70 6.89 5.92
C LEU A 43 -11.20 6.88 6.26
N GLY A 44 -11.64 5.99 7.15
CA GLY A 44 -13.03 5.79 7.49
C GLY A 44 -13.76 4.88 6.49
N GLY A 45 -14.96 4.40 6.87
CA GLY A 45 -15.78 3.54 6.01
C GLY A 45 -15.14 2.19 5.66
N GLY A 46 -14.15 1.75 6.44
CA GLY A 46 -13.38 0.53 6.17
C GLY A 46 -12.26 0.71 5.13
N GLN A 47 -12.02 1.94 4.66
CA GLN A 47 -10.94 2.25 3.73
C GLN A 47 -9.64 2.54 4.51
N THR A 48 -8.54 1.92 4.09
CA THR A 48 -7.24 2.11 4.73
C THR A 48 -6.10 2.18 3.73
N VAL A 49 -5.07 2.94 4.07
CA VAL A 49 -3.75 2.91 3.41
C VAL A 49 -2.73 2.37 4.42
N THR A 50 -2.10 1.25 4.11
CA THR A 50 -1.04 0.68 4.96
C THR A 50 0.28 0.67 4.20
N LEU A 51 1.33 1.25 4.76
CA LEU A 51 2.71 1.13 4.26
C LEU A 51 3.49 0.15 5.13
N ARG A 52 4.13 -0.86 4.52
CA ARG A 52 4.96 -1.84 5.25
C ARG A 52 6.18 -2.32 4.47
N SER A 53 7.28 -2.60 5.16
CA SER A 53 8.46 -3.27 4.57
C SER A 53 8.44 -4.79 4.76
N VAL A 54 7.76 -5.28 5.80
CA VAL A 54 7.66 -6.73 6.08
C VAL A 54 6.52 -7.31 5.25
N SER A 55 6.89 -7.86 4.09
CA SER A 55 5.96 -8.58 3.23
C SER A 55 6.38 -10.05 3.17
N SER A 56 5.44 -10.96 3.46
CA SER A 56 5.64 -12.40 3.25
C SER A 56 6.00 -12.75 1.80
N SER A 57 5.72 -11.84 0.86
CA SER A 57 6.10 -11.95 -0.56
C SER A 57 7.41 -11.27 -0.93
N GLN A 58 8.16 -10.69 0.02
CA GLN A 58 9.47 -10.07 -0.24
C GLN A 58 10.44 -11.05 -0.92
N ALA A 59 10.44 -12.32 -0.51
CA ALA A 59 11.26 -13.37 -1.13
C ALA A 59 10.92 -13.63 -2.61
N THR A 60 9.69 -13.31 -3.04
CA THR A 60 9.22 -13.54 -4.42
C THR A 60 9.28 -12.28 -5.28
N THR A 61 9.03 -11.10 -4.70
CA THR A 61 8.94 -9.84 -5.46
C THR A 61 10.15 -8.92 -5.28
N ALA A 62 11.07 -9.25 -4.36
CA ALA A 62 12.18 -8.41 -3.93
C ALA A 62 11.75 -6.99 -3.49
N ALA A 63 10.48 -6.81 -3.11
CA ALA A 63 9.95 -5.50 -2.76
C ALA A 63 10.48 -5.05 -1.40
N ARG A 64 11.03 -3.83 -1.34
CA ARG A 64 11.49 -3.16 -0.12
C ARG A 64 10.33 -2.54 0.66
N TRP A 65 9.30 -2.08 -0.06
CA TRP A 65 8.08 -1.50 0.51
C TRP A 65 6.84 -2.00 -0.23
N THR A 66 5.74 -2.13 0.50
CA THR A 66 4.39 -2.42 -0.03
C THR A 66 3.40 -1.41 0.53
N ILE A 67 2.57 -0.84 -0.34
CA ILE A 67 1.38 -0.06 0.05
C ILE A 67 0.15 -0.91 -0.23
N ASP A 68 -0.63 -1.18 0.82
CA ASP A 68 -1.92 -1.85 0.73
C ASP A 68 -3.05 -0.81 0.76
N LEU A 69 -3.87 -0.81 -0.28
CA LEU A 69 -5.10 -0.02 -0.37
C LEU A 69 -6.28 -0.97 -0.18
N ARG A 70 -7.06 -0.78 0.89
CA ARG A 70 -8.23 -1.61 1.20
C ARG A 70 -9.49 -0.77 1.27
N GLY A 71 -10.63 -1.44 1.08
CA GLY A 71 -11.95 -0.87 1.36
C GLY A 71 -12.37 0.28 0.44
N SER A 72 -11.69 0.50 -0.70
CA SER A 72 -12.15 1.54 -1.62
C SER A 72 -13.43 1.07 -2.32
N ALA A 73 -14.48 1.89 -2.21
CA ALA A 73 -15.76 1.63 -2.85
C ALA A 73 -15.60 1.46 -4.38
N GLN A 74 -14.66 2.19 -4.97
CA GLN A 74 -14.33 2.10 -6.40
C GLN A 74 -13.77 0.72 -6.78
N LEU A 75 -12.89 0.12 -5.97
CA LEU A 75 -12.39 -1.24 -6.25
C LEU A 75 -13.51 -2.27 -6.12
N GLN A 76 -14.39 -2.12 -5.14
CA GLN A 76 -15.53 -3.02 -4.94
C GLN A 76 -16.58 -2.89 -6.05
N GLN A 77 -16.76 -1.69 -6.62
CA GLN A 77 -17.64 -1.47 -7.78
C GLN A 77 -17.11 -2.14 -9.05
N VAL A 78 -15.79 -2.16 -9.25
CA VAL A 78 -15.16 -2.81 -10.41
C VAL A 78 -15.17 -4.33 -10.25
N ASN A 79 -14.88 -4.84 -9.05
CA ASN A 79 -14.97 -6.25 -8.73
C ASN A 79 -15.10 -6.44 -7.22
N SER A 80 -16.26 -6.92 -6.76
CA SER A 80 -16.55 -7.14 -5.34
C SER A 80 -15.64 -8.19 -4.67
N ALA A 81 -14.98 -9.05 -5.45
CA ALA A 81 -13.97 -9.97 -4.95
C ALA A 81 -12.61 -9.28 -4.66
N VAL A 82 -12.37 -8.09 -5.20
CA VAL A 82 -11.15 -7.30 -4.97
C VAL A 82 -11.28 -6.55 -3.65
N LYS A 83 -10.67 -7.11 -2.61
CA LYS A 83 -10.68 -6.53 -1.25
C LYS A 83 -9.48 -5.61 -0.98
N GLN A 84 -8.43 -5.74 -1.78
CA GLN A 84 -7.15 -5.06 -1.59
C GLN A 84 -6.45 -4.84 -2.93
N PHE A 85 -5.79 -3.70 -3.06
CA PHE A 85 -4.79 -3.45 -4.10
C PHE A 85 -3.42 -3.26 -3.45
N GLU A 86 -2.37 -3.84 -4.05
CA GLU A 86 -0.99 -3.77 -3.55
C GLU A 86 -0.11 -3.00 -4.54
N LEU A 87 0.61 -1.99 -4.06
CA LEU A 87 1.70 -1.33 -4.77
C LEU A 87 3.02 -1.80 -4.17
N LYS A 88 3.86 -2.47 -4.95
CA LYS A 88 5.14 -3.04 -4.50
C LYS A 88 6.30 -2.27 -5.11
N PHE A 89 7.26 -1.87 -4.29
CA PHE A 89 8.43 -1.10 -4.68
C PHE A 89 9.67 -1.99 -4.53
N ARG A 90 10.24 -2.46 -5.65
CA ARG A 90 11.47 -3.26 -5.69
C ARG A 90 12.69 -2.36 -5.85
#